data_AF-A0A2G6MTA3-F1
#
_entry.id   AF-A0A2G6MTA3-F1
#
_cell.length_a   1.000
_cell.length_b   1.000
_cell.length_c   1.000
_cell.angle_alpha   90.00
_cell.angle_beta   90.00
_cell.angle_gamma   90.00
#
_symmetry.space_group_name_H-M   'P 1'
#
loop_
_entity.id
_entity.type
_entity.pdbx_description
1 polymer ?
#
loop_
_entity_poly.entity_id
_entity_poly.type
_entity_poly.pdbx_seq_one_letter_code
_entity_poly.pdbx_strand_id
1 'polypeptide(L)'
;MYCSENGFPQLKNYQTQCKDLYFYFDDIDYGFMNIRLQTWFPYHIQICLNGREWLCRGLEHAGIDFLVHGNKFLYIADYRKAQQLLDEQLNTQFTKLLNGFSQRIFPDMEKILGPHLSYYWTLWQSQWATDLTFDTPGSLGAIMESLVHHAHITGTSSRVLRYLDRPLTKSGKPYASASDSVMTRVTSFKSVFDN
;
A
#
# COMPACT_ATOMS: atom_id res chain seq x y z
N MET A 1 12.03 -25.75 27.25
CA MET A 1 13.00 -25.22 28.24
C MET A 1 13.34 -26.37 29.19
N TYR A 2 14.62 -26.63 29.49
CA TYR A 2 14.97 -27.73 30.42
C TYR A 2 14.49 -27.38 31.83
N CYS A 3 13.69 -28.25 32.44
CA CYS A 3 13.23 -28.07 33.82
C CYS A 3 14.11 -28.93 34.73
N SER A 4 14.99 -28.29 35.51
CA SER A 4 15.89 -28.98 36.43
C SER A 4 15.16 -29.76 37.52
N GLU A 5 13.95 -29.32 37.92
CA GLU A 5 13.11 -30.02 38.90
C GLU A 5 12.51 -31.33 38.38
N ASN A 6 12.10 -31.37 37.12
CA ASN A 6 11.45 -32.55 36.53
C ASN A 6 12.44 -33.46 35.78
N GLY A 7 13.66 -32.99 35.52
CA GLY A 7 14.73 -33.78 34.89
C GLY A 7 14.58 -33.99 33.37
N PHE A 8 13.54 -33.46 32.73
CA PHE A 8 13.30 -33.55 31.28
C PHE A 8 12.82 -32.23 30.67
N PRO A 9 12.99 -32.02 29.34
CA PRO A 9 12.49 -30.83 28.66
C PRO A 9 10.97 -30.68 28.78
N GLN A 10 10.50 -29.49 29.17
CA GLN A 10 9.08 -29.18 29.25
C GLN A 10 8.66 -28.12 28.24
N LEU A 11 7.46 -28.30 27.70
CA LEU A 11 6.76 -27.31 26.88
C LEU A 11 6.03 -26.36 27.82
N LYS A 12 6.44 -25.10 27.83
CA LYS A 12 5.86 -24.05 28.68
C LYS A 12 5.35 -22.94 27.77
N ASN A 13 4.17 -22.39 28.07
CA ASN A 13 3.72 -21.15 27.45
C ASN A 13 4.46 -20.00 28.13
N TYR A 14 5.13 -19.17 27.34
CA TYR A 14 5.80 -17.96 27.82
C TYR A 14 5.63 -16.87 26.78
N GLN A 15 5.45 -15.64 27.24
CA GLN A 15 5.25 -14.50 26.36
C GLN A 15 6.60 -14.08 25.77
N THR A 16 6.71 -14.12 24.44
CA THR A 16 7.87 -13.59 23.71
C THR A 16 7.51 -12.26 23.08
N GLN A 17 8.52 -11.43 22.81
CA GLN A 17 8.36 -10.29 21.92
C GLN A 17 8.70 -10.77 20.50
N CYS A 18 7.71 -10.77 19.61
CA CYS A 18 7.97 -10.88 18.18
C CYS A 18 8.50 -9.54 17.69
N LYS A 19 9.68 -9.53 17.07
CA LYS A 19 10.24 -8.32 16.46
C LYS A 19 9.96 -8.35 14.96
N ASP A 20 9.91 -7.16 14.39
CA ASP A 20 9.76 -6.94 12.96
C ASP A 20 10.99 -6.23 12.42
N LEU A 21 11.51 -6.73 11.29
CA LEU A 21 12.55 -6.09 10.52
C LEU A 21 11.90 -5.35 9.34
N TYR A 22 12.22 -4.08 9.18
CA TYR A 22 11.74 -3.25 8.08
C TYR A 22 12.88 -2.99 7.10
N PHE A 23 12.68 -3.39 5.86
CA PHE A 23 13.58 -3.14 4.75
C PHE A 23 12.93 -2.13 3.83
N TYR A 24 13.65 -1.06 3.52
CA TYR A 24 13.25 -0.06 2.53
C TYR A 24 14.18 -0.18 1.35
N PHE A 25 13.60 -0.27 0.16
CA PHE A 25 14.32 -0.38 -1.09
C PHE A 25 13.95 0.77 -1.99
N ASP A 26 14.94 1.26 -2.72
CA ASP A 26 14.72 1.95 -3.98
C ASP A 26 15.11 0.97 -5.09
N ASP A 27 14.13 0.20 -5.57
CA ASP A 27 14.38 -0.85 -6.54
C ASP A 27 14.48 -0.29 -7.96
N ILE A 28 15.37 -0.85 -8.77
CA ILE A 28 15.62 -0.37 -10.13
C ILE A 28 14.39 -0.55 -11.03
N ASP A 29 13.59 -1.59 -10.79
CA ASP A 29 12.44 -1.91 -11.62
C ASP A 29 11.13 -1.41 -11.00
N TYR A 30 11.04 -1.40 -9.66
CA TYR A 30 9.77 -1.16 -8.95
C TYR A 30 9.74 0.14 -8.13
N GLY A 31 10.87 0.84 -8.05
CA GLY A 31 11.02 2.10 -7.32
C GLY A 31 10.91 1.90 -5.80
N PHE A 32 10.45 2.95 -5.12
CA PHE A 32 10.40 2.93 -3.66
C PHE A 32 9.39 1.91 -3.13
N MET A 33 9.87 0.99 -2.30
CA MET A 33 9.06 -0.08 -1.71
C MET A 33 9.55 -0.47 -0.32
N ASN A 34 8.73 -1.23 0.42
CA ASN A 34 9.16 -1.79 1.69
C ASN A 34 8.76 -3.26 1.87
N ILE A 35 9.53 -3.93 2.71
CA ILE A 35 9.29 -5.31 3.12
C ILE A 35 9.42 -5.39 4.63
N ARG A 36 8.42 -5.98 5.29
CA ARG A 36 8.42 -6.29 6.72
C ARG A 36 8.56 -7.80 6.92
N LEU A 37 9.54 -8.21 7.72
CA LEU A 37 9.80 -9.60 8.10
C LEU A 37 9.67 -9.78 9.61
N GLN A 38 8.81 -10.70 10.05
CA GLN A 38 8.75 -11.11 11.46
C GLN A 38 9.91 -12.02 11.82
N THR A 39 10.50 -11.84 13.01
CA THR A 39 11.62 -12.67 13.50
C THR A 39 11.18 -13.96 14.19
N TRP A 40 9.88 -14.24 14.23
CA TRP A 40 9.34 -15.45 14.85
C TRP A 40 8.62 -16.31 13.83
N PHE A 41 8.89 -17.63 13.88
CA PHE A 41 8.24 -18.61 13.01
C PHE A 41 6.70 -18.44 13.07
N PRO A 42 5.99 -18.36 11.91
CA PRO A 42 6.43 -18.74 10.56
C PRO A 42 7.08 -17.61 9.73
N TYR A 43 7.68 -16.61 10.37
CA TYR A 43 8.39 -15.48 9.74
C TYR A 43 7.53 -14.75 8.70
N HIS A 44 6.38 -14.24 9.12
CA HIS A 44 5.45 -13.58 8.23
C HIS A 44 6.12 -12.43 7.45
N ILE A 45 5.89 -12.41 6.13
CA ILE A 45 6.45 -11.43 5.21
C ILE A 45 5.31 -10.56 4.66
N GLN A 46 5.44 -9.24 4.79
CA GLN A 46 4.57 -8.27 4.13
C GLN A 46 5.39 -7.44 3.15
N ILE A 47 4.93 -7.34 1.91
CA ILE A 47 5.58 -6.56 0.86
C ILE A 47 4.60 -5.45 0.44
N CYS A 48 5.08 -4.21 0.41
CA CYS A 48 4.33 -3.05 -0.05
C CYS A 48 4.98 -2.48 -1.31
N LEU A 49 4.24 -2.53 -2.42
CA LEU A 49 4.63 -1.97 -3.73
C LEU A 49 3.79 -0.72 -4.03
N ASN A 50 4.37 0.22 -4.77
CA ASN A 50 3.66 1.40 -5.26
C ASN A 50 3.63 1.38 -6.80
N GLY A 51 2.44 1.22 -7.39
CA GLY A 51 2.27 1.16 -8.85
C GLY A 51 2.73 2.42 -9.59
N ARG A 52 2.70 3.59 -8.92
CA ARG A 52 3.22 4.84 -9.51
C ARG A 52 4.74 4.92 -9.52
N GLU A 53 5.40 4.45 -8.45
CA GLU A 53 6.87 4.34 -8.42
C GLU A 53 7.36 3.35 -9.48
N TRP A 54 6.65 2.24 -9.62
CA TRP A 54 6.91 1.29 -10.70
C TRP A 54 6.70 1.92 -12.08
N LEU A 55 5.64 2.73 -12.27
CA LEU A 55 5.46 3.47 -13.52
C LEU A 55 6.62 4.46 -13.77
N CYS A 56 7.10 5.18 -12.75
CA CYS A 56 8.27 6.06 -12.88
C CYS A 56 9.47 5.28 -13.44
N ARG A 57 9.81 4.12 -12.85
CA ARG A 57 10.90 3.27 -13.36
C ARG A 57 10.68 2.80 -14.80
N GLY A 58 9.44 2.42 -15.14
CA GLY A 58 9.08 2.06 -16.50
C GLY A 58 9.28 3.20 -17.51
N LEU A 59 8.92 4.43 -17.13
CA LEU A 59 9.11 5.62 -17.96
C LEU A 59 10.59 5.99 -18.11
N GLU A 60 11.38 5.91 -17.02
CA GLU A 60 12.83 6.11 -17.03
C GLU A 60 13.52 5.12 -17.98
N HIS A 61 13.20 3.83 -17.87
CA HIS A 61 13.74 2.79 -18.75
C HIS A 61 13.33 2.98 -20.22
N ALA A 62 12.14 3.54 -20.46
CA ALA A 62 11.67 3.86 -21.81
C ALA A 62 12.24 5.19 -22.35
N GLY A 63 12.97 5.96 -21.54
CA GLY A 63 13.48 7.28 -21.91
C GLY A 63 12.37 8.31 -22.16
N ILE A 64 11.26 8.21 -21.45
CA ILE A 64 10.10 9.10 -21.59
C ILE A 64 10.18 10.17 -20.52
N ASP A 65 10.14 11.44 -20.93
CA ASP A 65 10.14 12.56 -19.99
C ASP A 65 8.84 12.62 -19.19
N PHE A 66 8.95 12.88 -17.89
CA PHE A 66 7.81 13.08 -16.99
C PHE A 66 8.16 14.03 -15.85
N LEU A 67 7.12 14.58 -15.22
CA LEU A 67 7.24 15.40 -14.01
C LEU A 67 6.34 14.83 -12.92
N VAL A 68 6.92 14.56 -11.76
CA VAL A 68 6.22 14.05 -10.58
C VAL A 68 6.38 15.03 -9.41
N HIS A 69 5.32 15.18 -8.63
CA HIS A 69 5.36 15.90 -7.36
C HIS A 69 4.66 15.09 -6.26
N GLY A 70 5.44 14.56 -5.33
CA GLY A 70 4.95 13.58 -4.37
C GLY A 70 4.45 12.33 -5.10
N ASN A 71 3.23 11.89 -4.80
CA ASN A 71 2.63 10.69 -5.41
C ASN A 71 1.74 11.01 -6.64
N LYS A 72 2.05 12.09 -7.38
CA LYS A 72 1.23 12.59 -8.49
C LYS A 72 2.07 12.87 -9.72
N PHE A 73 1.61 12.40 -10.88
CA PHE A 73 2.14 12.82 -12.17
C PHE A 73 1.52 14.17 -12.54
N LEU A 74 2.37 15.14 -12.84
CA LEU A 74 1.97 16.45 -13.35
C LEU A 74 2.06 16.51 -14.88
N TYR A 75 2.99 15.76 -15.45
CA TYR A 75 3.22 15.69 -16.89
C TYR A 75 3.85 14.34 -17.26
N ILE A 76 3.47 13.80 -18.41
CA ILE A 76 4.14 12.65 -19.05
C ILE A 76 4.17 12.94 -20.55
N ALA A 77 5.32 12.81 -21.20
CA ALA A 77 5.47 13.13 -22.61
C ALA A 77 4.67 12.19 -23.53
N ASP A 78 4.49 10.93 -23.14
CA ASP A 78 3.65 9.96 -23.84
C ASP A 78 2.69 9.23 -22.88
N TYR A 79 1.47 9.76 -22.75
CA TYR A 79 0.42 9.14 -21.94
C TYR A 79 -0.05 7.79 -22.47
N ARG A 80 0.05 7.53 -23.78
CA ARG A 80 -0.36 6.26 -24.36
C ARG A 80 0.60 5.16 -23.95
N LYS A 81 1.91 5.45 -23.99
CA LYS A 81 2.93 4.53 -23.53
C LYS A 81 2.90 4.34 -22.01
N ALA A 82 2.62 5.40 -21.25
CA ALA A 82 2.40 5.30 -19.81
C ALA A 82 1.24 4.36 -19.45
N GLN A 83 0.10 4.45 -20.16
CA GLN A 83 -1.02 3.54 -19.96
C GLN A 83 -0.63 2.09 -20.29
N GLN A 84 0.11 1.86 -21.38
CA GLN A 84 0.60 0.51 -21.71
C GLN A 84 1.47 -0.07 -20.59
N LEU A 85 2.39 0.72 -20.01
CA LEU A 85 3.23 0.29 -18.90
C LEU A 85 2.40 -0.05 -17.64
N LEU A 86 1.35 0.72 -17.35
CA LEU A 86 0.43 0.41 -16.25
C LEU A 86 -0.36 -0.89 -16.52
N ASP A 87 -0.85 -1.07 -17.73
CA ASP A 87 -1.60 -2.27 -18.13
C ASP A 87 -0.71 -3.52 -18.08
N GLU A 88 0.58 -3.38 -18.39
CA GLU A 88 1.57 -4.46 -18.25
C GLU A 88 1.73 -4.91 -16.79
N GLN A 89 1.61 -4.01 -15.79
CA GLN A 89 1.67 -4.39 -14.37
C GLN A 89 0.59 -5.42 -14.01
N LEU A 90 -0.59 -5.35 -14.63
CA LEU A 90 -1.69 -6.29 -14.38
C LEU A 90 -1.37 -7.72 -14.84
N ASN A 91 -0.46 -7.87 -15.79
CA ASN A 91 -0.04 -9.15 -16.34
C ASN A 91 1.15 -9.77 -15.57
N THR A 92 1.55 -9.16 -14.46
CA THR A 92 2.68 -9.60 -13.66
C THR A 92 2.40 -10.93 -12.98
N GLN A 93 3.37 -11.84 -13.06
CA GLN A 93 3.40 -13.06 -12.26
C GLN A 93 3.80 -12.73 -10.81
N PHE A 94 2.87 -12.16 -10.04
CA PHE A 94 3.11 -11.66 -8.68
C PHE A 94 3.78 -12.70 -7.77
N THR A 95 3.37 -13.97 -7.82
CA THR A 95 4.00 -15.03 -7.02
C THR A 95 5.50 -15.14 -7.27
N LYS A 96 5.93 -15.09 -8.54
CA LYS A 96 7.35 -15.17 -8.90
C LYS A 96 8.11 -13.93 -8.44
N LEU A 97 7.52 -12.76 -8.65
CA LEU A 97 8.08 -11.47 -8.21
C LEU A 97 8.30 -11.44 -6.69
N LEU A 98 7.25 -11.74 -5.93
CA LEU A 98 7.28 -11.69 -4.46
C LEU A 98 8.21 -12.78 -3.87
N ASN A 99 8.30 -13.95 -4.50
CA ASN A 99 9.29 -14.97 -4.13
C ASN A 99 10.73 -14.48 -4.32
N GLY A 100 11.02 -13.71 -5.38
CA GLY A 100 12.34 -13.11 -5.58
C GLY A 100 12.70 -12.15 -4.44
N PHE A 101 11.74 -11.33 -4.00
CA PHE A 101 11.95 -10.43 -2.87
C PHE A 101 12.13 -11.15 -1.53
N SER A 102 11.36 -12.21 -1.26
CA SER A 102 11.51 -12.98 -0.02
C SER A 102 12.88 -13.65 0.08
N GLN A 103 13.42 -14.17 -1.03
CA GLN A 103 14.77 -14.73 -1.07
C GLN A 103 15.86 -13.66 -0.84
N ARG A 104 15.65 -12.43 -1.30
CA ARG A 104 16.60 -11.32 -1.10
C ARG A 104 16.72 -10.88 0.37
N ILE A 105 15.59 -10.80 1.08
CA ILE A 105 15.56 -10.37 2.49
C ILE A 105 15.72 -11.52 3.48
N PHE A 106 15.48 -12.76 3.04
CA PHE A 106 15.65 -13.96 3.85
C PHE A 106 16.47 -15.04 3.11
N PRO A 107 17.79 -14.85 2.92
CA PRO A 107 18.60 -15.76 2.10
C PRO A 107 18.68 -17.20 2.63
N ASP A 108 18.71 -17.39 3.95
CA ASP A 108 18.78 -18.70 4.61
C ASP A 108 17.40 -19.37 4.80
N MET A 109 16.34 -18.82 4.20
CA MET A 109 14.96 -19.27 4.39
C MET A 109 14.78 -20.77 4.09
N GLU A 110 15.29 -21.26 2.97
CA GLU A 110 15.17 -22.68 2.59
C GLU A 110 15.88 -23.61 3.59
N LYS A 111 17.03 -23.17 4.11
CA LYS A 111 17.80 -23.92 5.11
C LYS A 111 17.08 -23.98 6.45
N ILE A 112 16.40 -22.90 6.84
CA ILE A 112 15.69 -22.80 8.13
C ILE A 112 14.33 -23.49 8.08
N LEU A 113 13.58 -23.33 6.99
CA LEU A 113 12.24 -23.90 6.83
C LEU A 113 12.27 -25.36 6.33
N GLY A 114 13.36 -25.77 5.69
CA GLY A 114 13.48 -27.08 5.07
C GLY A 114 12.69 -27.19 3.75
N PRO A 115 12.77 -28.34 3.08
CA PRO A 115 12.30 -28.50 1.69
C PRO A 115 10.77 -28.60 1.54
N HIS A 116 10.02 -28.67 2.65
CA HIS A 116 8.58 -28.96 2.62
C HIS A 116 7.70 -27.73 2.87
N LEU A 117 8.26 -26.65 3.39
CA LEU A 117 7.53 -25.44 3.72
C LEU A 117 7.78 -24.37 2.65
N SER A 118 6.70 -23.72 2.22
CA SER A 118 6.75 -22.62 1.26
C SER A 118 5.72 -21.56 1.62
N TYR A 119 5.95 -20.33 1.17
CA TYR A 119 4.99 -19.24 1.31
C TYR A 119 3.97 -19.27 0.19
N TYR A 120 2.73 -18.90 0.53
CA TYR A 120 1.72 -18.49 -0.43
C TYR A 120 1.41 -17.01 -0.19
N TRP A 121 1.07 -16.29 -1.25
CA TRP A 121 0.83 -14.85 -1.18
C TRP A 121 -0.67 -14.56 -1.11
N THR A 122 -1.04 -13.62 -0.27
CA THR A 122 -2.40 -13.06 -0.23
C THR A 122 -2.33 -11.55 -0.36
N LEU A 123 -3.35 -10.98 -0.99
CA LEU A 123 -3.49 -9.54 -1.13
C LEU A 123 -4.24 -8.98 0.09
N TRP A 124 -3.51 -8.34 1.00
CA TRP A 124 -4.13 -7.72 2.17
C TRP A 124 -4.83 -6.41 1.83
N GLN A 125 -4.16 -5.55 1.07
CA GLN A 125 -4.68 -4.26 0.63
C GLN A 125 -4.21 -3.99 -0.80
N SER A 126 -5.09 -3.37 -1.59
CA SER A 126 -4.77 -2.86 -2.92
C SER A 126 -5.49 -1.53 -3.12
N GLN A 127 -4.77 -0.56 -3.66
CA GLN A 127 -5.32 0.72 -4.06
C GLN A 127 -5.36 0.77 -5.58
N TRP A 128 -6.53 1.08 -6.13
CA TRP A 128 -6.72 1.35 -7.55
C TRP A 128 -7.06 2.83 -7.68
N ALA A 129 -6.41 3.51 -8.62
CA ALA A 129 -6.60 4.93 -8.86
C ALA A 129 -6.73 5.16 -10.36
N THR A 130 -7.58 6.12 -10.73
CA THR A 130 -7.69 6.62 -12.09
C THR A 130 -7.23 8.06 -12.08
N ASP A 131 -6.12 8.33 -12.74
CA ASP A 131 -5.58 9.67 -12.89
C ASP A 131 -6.11 10.29 -14.19
N LEU A 132 -6.76 11.45 -14.08
CA LEU A 132 -7.29 12.19 -15.22
C LEU A 132 -6.41 13.42 -15.46
N THR A 133 -5.82 13.52 -16.65
CA THR A 133 -5.04 14.69 -17.07
C THR A 133 -5.83 15.47 -18.11
N PHE A 134 -5.82 16.80 -18.01
CA PHE A 134 -6.52 17.70 -18.92
C PHE A 134 -5.52 18.64 -19.58
N ASP A 135 -5.67 18.84 -20.88
CA ASP A 135 -4.80 19.75 -21.64
C ASP A 135 -5.02 21.22 -21.28
N THR A 136 -6.24 21.55 -20.83
CA THR A 136 -6.61 22.92 -20.45
C THR A 136 -7.42 22.98 -19.16
N PRO A 137 -7.29 24.07 -18.38
CA PRO A 137 -8.15 24.31 -17.21
C PRO A 137 -9.64 24.41 -17.58
N GLY A 138 -9.98 24.90 -18.77
CA GLY A 138 -11.35 25.03 -19.24
C GLY A 138 -12.05 23.67 -19.39
N SER A 139 -11.35 22.66 -19.90
CA SER A 139 -11.85 21.29 -20.03
C SER A 139 -12.17 20.66 -18.67
N LEU A 140 -11.31 20.90 -17.66
CA LEU A 140 -11.59 20.46 -16.29
C LEU A 140 -12.78 21.23 -15.70
N GLY A 141 -12.81 22.56 -15.86
CA GLY A 141 -13.87 23.42 -15.34
C GLY A 141 -15.27 22.99 -15.78
N ALA A 142 -15.41 22.54 -17.03
CA ALA A 142 -16.68 22.06 -17.58
C ALA A 142 -17.26 20.82 -16.86
N ILE A 143 -16.42 19.99 -16.24
CA ILE A 143 -16.84 18.75 -15.57
C ILE A 143 -16.54 18.71 -14.07
N MET A 144 -15.81 19.70 -13.55
CA MET A 144 -15.33 19.72 -12.16
C MET A 144 -16.47 19.63 -11.16
N GLU A 145 -17.56 20.37 -11.37
CA GLU A 145 -18.75 20.32 -10.51
C GLU A 145 -19.35 18.90 -10.51
N SER A 146 -19.46 18.27 -11.67
CA SER A 146 -19.96 16.90 -11.80
C SER A 146 -19.04 15.89 -11.09
N LEU A 147 -17.72 16.03 -11.23
CA LEU A 147 -16.74 15.19 -10.54
C LEU A 147 -16.83 15.35 -9.02
N VAL A 148 -16.95 16.58 -8.50
CA VAL A 148 -17.10 16.85 -7.07
C VAL A 148 -18.43 16.33 -6.55
N HIS A 149 -19.54 16.55 -7.28
CA HIS A 149 -20.85 16.01 -6.92
C HIS A 149 -20.84 14.48 -6.91
N HIS A 150 -20.28 13.86 -7.95
CA HIS A 150 -20.11 12.41 -7.99
C HIS A 150 -19.26 11.93 -6.83
N ALA A 151 -18.11 12.55 -6.54
CA ALA A 151 -17.27 12.21 -5.41
C ALA A 151 -17.98 12.41 -4.06
N HIS A 152 -18.86 13.41 -3.92
CA HIS A 152 -19.65 13.61 -2.71
C HIS A 152 -20.74 12.54 -2.53
N ILE A 153 -21.43 12.18 -3.62
CA ILE A 153 -22.51 11.19 -3.63
C ILE A 153 -21.96 9.76 -3.48
N THR A 154 -20.90 9.43 -4.23
CA THR A 154 -20.32 8.08 -4.31
C THR A 154 -19.16 7.87 -3.35
N GLY A 155 -18.45 8.93 -2.98
CA GLY A 155 -17.48 8.97 -1.88
C GLY A 155 -18.22 8.86 -0.57
N THR A 156 -18.91 7.74 -0.41
CA THR A 156 -19.64 7.38 0.77
C THR A 156 -18.64 7.24 1.90
N SER A 157 -18.85 8.11 2.88
CA SER A 157 -18.46 7.98 4.28
C SER A 157 -18.88 6.64 4.92
N SER A 158 -19.46 5.69 4.19
CA SER A 158 -19.77 4.35 4.67
C SER A 158 -18.52 3.57 5.14
N ARG A 159 -17.32 3.93 4.66
CA ARG A 159 -16.04 3.39 5.16
C ARG A 159 -15.24 4.33 6.08
N VAL A 160 -15.36 5.66 5.93
CA VAL A 160 -14.74 6.61 6.88
C VAL A 160 -15.45 6.56 8.24
N LEU A 161 -16.77 6.35 8.27
CA LEU A 161 -17.54 6.20 9.52
C LEU A 161 -17.39 4.82 10.15
N ARG A 162 -16.99 3.78 9.40
CA ARG A 162 -16.56 2.49 9.99
C ARG A 162 -15.14 2.53 10.56
N TYR A 163 -14.34 3.53 10.16
CA TYR A 163 -13.02 3.78 10.75
C TYR A 163 -13.10 4.44 12.14
N LEU A 164 -14.28 4.91 12.53
CA LEU A 164 -14.59 5.18 13.92
C LEU A 164 -15.05 3.87 14.55
N ASP A 165 -14.11 3.01 14.96
CA ASP A 165 -14.30 1.76 15.71
C ASP A 165 -14.97 2.00 17.09
N ARG A 166 -16.10 2.71 17.06
CA ARG A 166 -16.87 3.23 18.17
C ARG A 166 -18.04 2.28 18.32
N PRO A 167 -18.18 1.63 19.49
CA PRO A 167 -19.34 0.78 19.72
C PRO A 167 -20.60 1.65 19.53
N LEU A 168 -21.59 1.14 18.79
CA LEU A 168 -22.90 1.77 18.68
C LEU A 168 -23.84 1.06 19.65
N THR A 169 -24.84 1.77 20.18
CA THR A 169 -25.93 1.10 20.89
C THR A 169 -26.77 0.28 19.92
N LYS A 170 -27.55 -0.69 20.43
CA LYS A 170 -28.49 -1.47 19.61
C LYS A 170 -29.53 -0.62 18.86
N SER A 171 -29.72 0.63 19.28
CA SER A 171 -30.58 1.62 18.62
C SER A 171 -29.84 2.52 17.61
N GLY A 172 -28.57 2.22 17.30
CA GLY A 172 -27.77 2.93 16.30
C GLY A 172 -27.25 4.30 16.75
N LYS A 173 -27.26 4.60 18.05
CA LYS A 173 -26.74 5.86 18.60
C LYS A 173 -25.29 5.68 19.12
N PRO A 174 -24.41 6.69 18.98
CA PRO A 174 -23.08 6.65 19.58
C PRO A 174 -23.14 6.71 21.12
N TYR A 175 -22.17 6.11 21.83
CA TYR A 175 -22.05 6.26 23.28
C TYR A 175 -21.71 7.70 23.66
N ALA A 176 -22.36 8.20 24.72
CA ALA A 176 -22.23 9.57 25.19
C ALA A 176 -20.81 9.93 25.70
N SER A 177 -19.95 8.94 25.92
CA SER A 177 -18.56 9.11 26.40
C SER A 177 -17.54 9.42 25.29
N ALA A 178 -17.95 9.52 24.02
CA ALA A 178 -17.03 9.81 22.92
C ALA A 178 -16.79 11.33 22.77
N SER A 179 -15.56 11.79 23.01
CA SER A 179 -15.20 13.23 23.03
C SER A 179 -14.49 13.76 21.77
N ASP A 180 -14.28 12.95 20.72
CA ASP A 180 -13.43 13.37 19.58
C ASP A 180 -14.23 13.93 18.40
N SER A 181 -13.82 15.11 17.93
CA SER A 181 -14.34 15.82 16.75
C SER A 181 -13.80 15.24 15.43
N VAL A 182 -14.67 15.03 14.45
CA VAL A 182 -14.31 14.65 13.07
C VAL A 182 -13.80 15.89 12.33
N MET A 183 -12.55 15.87 11.84
CA MET A 183 -12.06 16.85 10.87
C MET A 183 -12.03 16.26 9.46
N THR A 184 -12.74 16.88 8.53
CA THR A 184 -12.55 16.67 7.10
C THR A 184 -11.44 17.61 6.62
N ARG A 185 -10.31 17.10 6.14
CA ARG A 185 -9.35 17.92 5.38
C ARG A 185 -9.86 18.08 3.96
N VAL A 186 -10.56 19.18 3.69
CA VAL A 186 -10.67 19.71 2.34
C VAL A 186 -9.33 20.39 2.04
N THR A 187 -8.48 19.77 1.23
CA THR A 187 -7.31 20.46 0.68
C THR A 187 -7.81 21.59 -0.20
N SER A 188 -7.66 22.83 0.26
CA SER A 188 -7.84 24.02 -0.59
C SER A 188 -6.84 23.93 -1.74
N PHE A 189 -7.32 23.76 -2.97
CA PHE A 189 -6.52 24.03 -4.16
C PHE A 189 -6.19 25.53 -4.13
N LYS A 190 -4.94 25.89 -3.82
CA LYS A 190 -4.42 27.21 -4.18
C LYS A 190 -4.05 27.13 -5.66
N SER A 191 -4.78 27.85 -6.51
CA SER A 191 -4.30 28.20 -7.83
C SER A 191 -2.98 28.96 -7.67
N VAL A 192 -1.89 28.45 -8.24
CA VAL A 192 -0.59 29.16 -8.30
C VAL A 192 -0.61 30.12 -9.51
N PHE A 193 -1.73 30.83 -9.67
CA PHE A 193 -1.88 31.92 -10.63
C PHE A 193 -2.74 32.99 -9.96
N ASP A 194 -2.11 33.72 -9.05
CA ASP A 194 -2.50 35.09 -8.71
C ASP A 194 -1.18 35.89 -8.57
N ASN A 195 -1.02 36.82 -9.52
CA ASN A 195 0.08 37.75 -9.81
C ASN A 195 1.36 37.20 -10.46
#